data_AF-A0A258D294-F1
#
_entry.id   AF-A0A258D294-F1
#
_cell.length_a   1.000
_cell.length_b   1.000
_cell.length_c   1.000
_cell.angle_alpha   90.00
_cell.angle_beta   90.00
_cell.angle_gamma   90.00
#
_symmetry.space_group_name_H-M   'P 1'
#
loop_
_entity.id
_entity.type
_entity.pdbx_description
1 polymer ?
#
loop_
_entity_poly.entity_id
_entity_poly.type
_entity_poly.pdbx_seq_one_letter_code
_entity_poly.pdbx_strand_id
1 'polypeptide(L)'
;NVSVRDITAAAGVNLASVNYHFGSKDALLFEIFKRRTAELNRERAKMLHEANDRNAGAPPLREILAALLTPPLRWLAPDHERRISLQFLIRARSEGTDEIRQVLKTDVSHLRRFSDALLRARPDLSPEEVYWRLHFTLGMLHNNRFAEFDRLNVLSEGQTSEADVVALLNRMLGFAEAGFRA
;
A
#
# COMPACT_ATOMS: atom_id res chain seq x y z
N ASN A 1 18.21 12.12 -8.93
CA ASN A 1 17.49 11.57 -10.09
C ASN A 1 18.29 10.44 -10.70
N VAL A 2 17.64 9.31 -11.01
CA VAL A 2 18.25 8.13 -11.68
C VAL A 2 18.03 8.26 -13.20
N SER A 3 19.05 8.10 -14.02
CA SER A 3 18.96 8.16 -15.48
C SER A 3 18.68 6.77 -16.10
N VAL A 4 18.27 6.74 -17.38
CA VAL A 4 18.14 5.46 -18.12
C VAL A 4 19.48 4.74 -18.21
N ARG A 5 20.58 5.49 -18.35
CA ARG A 5 21.95 4.92 -18.38
C ARG A 5 22.28 4.20 -17.08
N ASP A 6 21.93 4.78 -15.93
CA ASP A 6 22.16 4.16 -14.62
C ASP A 6 21.39 2.84 -14.51
N ILE A 7 20.14 2.82 -14.97
CA ILE A 7 19.28 1.62 -14.96
C ILE A 7 19.90 0.53 -15.84
N THR A 8 20.29 0.85 -17.07
CA THR A 8 20.83 -0.14 -18.00
C THR A 8 22.22 -0.63 -17.59
N ALA A 9 23.05 0.23 -17.00
CA ALA A 9 24.34 -0.16 -16.45
C ALA A 9 24.18 -1.14 -15.28
N ALA A 10 23.26 -0.86 -14.35
CA ALA A 10 22.98 -1.75 -13.23
C ALA A 10 22.35 -3.09 -13.67
N ALA A 11 21.56 -3.09 -14.75
CA ALA A 11 20.93 -4.28 -15.31
C ALA A 11 21.85 -5.08 -16.25
N GLY A 12 23.03 -4.56 -16.60
CA GLY A 12 23.94 -5.20 -17.56
C GLY A 12 23.39 -5.29 -18.97
N VAL A 13 22.53 -4.34 -19.38
CA VAL A 13 21.88 -4.32 -20.71
C VAL A 13 22.24 -3.05 -21.48
N ASN A 14 21.98 -3.04 -22.79
CA ASN A 14 22.19 -1.86 -23.62
C ASN A 14 21.12 -0.79 -23.33
N LEU A 15 21.50 0.49 -23.41
CA LEU A 15 20.60 1.65 -23.37
C LEU A 15 19.37 1.48 -24.29
N ALA A 16 19.59 0.92 -25.48
CA ALA A 16 18.52 0.68 -26.46
C ALA A 16 17.43 -0.29 -25.96
N SER A 17 17.73 -1.18 -25.01
CA SER A 17 16.78 -2.15 -24.47
C SER A 17 15.60 -1.48 -23.78
N VAL A 18 15.80 -0.35 -23.10
CA VAL A 18 14.70 0.38 -22.46
C VAL A 18 13.75 0.95 -23.50
N ASN A 19 14.28 1.59 -24.54
CA ASN A 19 13.46 2.15 -25.62
C ASN A 19 12.76 1.03 -26.41
N TYR A 20 13.43 -0.10 -26.67
CA TYR A 20 12.85 -1.21 -27.41
C TYR A 20 11.70 -1.89 -26.66
N HIS A 21 11.84 -2.12 -25.35
CA HIS A 21 10.83 -2.86 -24.57
C HIS A 21 9.75 -1.96 -23.96
N PHE A 22 10.07 -0.72 -23.62
CA PHE A 22 9.16 0.17 -22.89
C PHE A 22 8.88 1.48 -23.62
N GLY A 23 9.67 1.85 -24.63
CA GLY A 23 9.55 3.13 -25.34
C GLY A 23 10.14 4.32 -24.59
N SER A 24 9.97 4.40 -23.26
CA SER A 24 10.55 5.47 -22.44
C SER A 24 10.81 5.01 -20.99
N LYS A 25 11.57 5.83 -20.25
CA LYS A 25 11.76 5.65 -18.80
C LYS A 25 10.43 5.71 -18.04
N ASP A 26 9.56 6.64 -18.42
CA ASP A 26 8.27 6.85 -17.77
C ASP A 26 7.34 5.66 -18.00
N ALA A 27 7.33 5.10 -19.20
CA ALA A 27 6.63 3.86 -19.50
C ALA A 27 7.20 2.65 -18.73
N LEU A 28 8.53 2.57 -18.56
CA LEU A 28 9.16 1.57 -17.69
C LEU A 28 8.68 1.73 -16.23
N LEU A 29 8.69 2.95 -15.69
CA LEU A 29 8.22 3.22 -14.33
C LEU A 29 6.73 2.90 -14.16
N PHE A 30 5.92 3.18 -15.17
CA PHE A 30 4.50 2.83 -15.20
C PHE A 30 4.28 1.31 -15.16
N GLU A 31 5.04 0.53 -15.95
CA GLU A 31 4.94 -0.93 -15.92
C GLU A 31 5.41 -1.53 -14.59
N ILE A 32 6.45 -0.95 -13.96
CA ILE A 32 6.86 -1.31 -12.60
C ILE A 32 5.73 -1.03 -11.61
N PHE A 33 5.12 0.16 -11.69
CA PHE A 33 4.00 0.56 -10.84
C PHE A 33 2.81 -0.39 -10.98
N LYS A 34 2.39 -0.70 -12.20
CA LYS A 34 1.30 -1.65 -12.48
C LYS A 34 1.61 -3.03 -11.92
N ARG A 35 2.80 -3.57 -12.21
CA ARG A 35 3.20 -4.90 -11.75
C ARG A 35 3.17 -5.01 -10.23
N ARG A 36 3.76 -4.03 -9.52
CA ARG A 36 3.84 -4.03 -8.05
C ARG A 36 2.49 -3.76 -7.38
N THR A 37 1.69 -2.86 -7.94
CA THR A 37 0.33 -2.61 -7.43
C THR A 37 -0.55 -3.85 -7.60
N ALA A 38 -0.46 -4.54 -8.73
CA ALA A 38 -1.20 -5.78 -8.97
C ALA A 38 -0.77 -6.90 -8.00
N GLU A 39 0.53 -7.03 -7.72
CA GLU A 39 1.05 -7.98 -6.73
C GLU A 39 0.51 -7.70 -5.33
N LEU A 40 0.63 -6.45 -4.86
CA LEU A 40 0.13 -6.03 -3.55
C LEU A 40 -1.39 -6.25 -3.41
N ASN A 41 -2.15 -5.87 -4.43
CA ASN A 41 -3.60 -6.02 -4.40
C ASN A 41 -4.05 -7.48 -4.49
N ARG A 42 -3.27 -8.37 -5.12
CA ARG A 42 -3.52 -9.82 -5.06
C ARG A 42 -3.34 -10.37 -3.65
N GLU A 43 -2.28 -9.99 -2.95
CA GLU A 43 -2.06 -10.40 -1.55
C GLU A 43 -3.21 -9.94 -0.64
N ARG A 44 -3.62 -8.67 -0.78
CA ARG A 44 -4.78 -8.10 -0.07
C ARG A 44 -6.08 -8.85 -0.36
N ALA A 45 -6.36 -9.10 -1.63
CA ALA A 45 -7.56 -9.81 -2.05
C ALA A 45 -7.58 -11.26 -1.53
N LYS A 46 -6.43 -11.94 -1.56
CA LYS A 46 -6.26 -13.28 -0.99
C LYS A 46 -6.57 -13.28 0.50
N MET A 47 -5.97 -12.38 1.28
CA MET A 47 -6.21 -12.30 2.72
C MET A 47 -7.68 -11.98 3.07
N LEU A 48 -8.31 -11.08 2.31
CA LEU A 48 -9.72 -10.77 2.51
C LEU A 48 -10.62 -11.97 2.16
N HIS A 49 -10.29 -12.70 1.10
CA HIS A 49 -11.01 -13.93 0.72
C HIS A 49 -10.91 -14.98 1.83
N GLU A 50 -9.71 -15.26 2.33
CA GLU A 50 -9.49 -16.21 3.43
C GLU A 50 -10.23 -15.79 4.72
N ALA A 51 -10.32 -14.49 5.00
CA ALA A 51 -11.10 -13.99 6.12
C ALA A 51 -12.61 -14.23 5.93
N ASN A 52 -13.13 -14.04 4.71
CA ASN A 52 -14.52 -14.37 4.39
C ASN A 52 -14.79 -15.86 4.57
N ASP A 53 -13.91 -16.73 4.07
CA ASP A 53 -14.09 -18.18 4.12
C ASP A 53 -14.16 -18.69 5.57
N ARG A 54 -13.28 -18.19 6.45
CA ARG A 54 -13.29 -18.54 7.88
C ARG A 54 -14.53 -18.04 8.63
N ASN A 55 -15.17 -16.99 8.14
CA ASN A 55 -16.26 -16.29 8.84
C ASN A 55 -17.59 -16.34 8.06
N ALA A 56 -17.78 -17.35 7.20
CA ALA A 56 -19.01 -17.54 6.42
C ALA A 56 -19.50 -16.28 5.67
N GLY A 57 -18.55 -15.50 5.11
CA GLY A 57 -18.83 -14.26 4.37
C GLY A 57 -19.03 -13.01 5.22
N ALA A 58 -18.91 -13.11 6.55
CA ALA A 58 -19.06 -12.02 7.51
C ALA A 58 -17.79 -11.84 8.39
N PRO A 59 -16.61 -11.55 7.81
CA PRO A 59 -15.39 -11.38 8.57
C PRO A 59 -15.50 -10.22 9.56
N PRO A 60 -14.92 -10.33 10.76
CA PRO A 60 -14.89 -9.25 11.72
C PRO A 60 -14.09 -8.06 11.17
N LEU A 61 -14.46 -6.84 11.58
CA LEU A 61 -13.80 -5.59 11.17
C LEU A 61 -12.26 -5.68 11.22
N ARG A 62 -11.71 -6.23 12.30
CA ARG A 62 -10.27 -6.36 12.49
C ARG A 62 -9.60 -7.22 11.41
N GLU A 63 -10.24 -8.30 10.95
CA GLU A 63 -9.70 -9.14 9.87
C GLU A 63 -9.77 -8.44 8.50
N ILE A 64 -10.82 -7.65 8.24
CA ILE A 64 -10.93 -6.84 7.03
C ILE A 64 -9.79 -5.81 6.99
N LEU A 65 -9.56 -5.10 8.10
CA LEU A 65 -8.46 -4.14 8.24
C LEU A 65 -7.09 -4.84 8.14
N ALA A 66 -6.93 -6.02 8.74
CA ALA A 66 -5.69 -6.80 8.65
C ALA A 66 -5.39 -7.22 7.20
N ALA A 67 -6.39 -7.63 6.42
CA ALA A 67 -6.22 -7.94 5.01
C ALA A 67 -5.76 -6.71 4.19
N LEU A 68 -6.16 -5.50 4.57
CA LEU A 68 -5.75 -4.25 3.91
C LEU A 68 -4.33 -3.81 4.31
N LEU A 69 -4.01 -3.91 5.60
CA LEU A 69 -2.81 -3.33 6.21
C LEU A 69 -1.60 -4.27 6.24
N THR A 70 -1.81 -5.59 6.37
CA THR A 70 -0.71 -6.55 6.56
C THR A 70 0.20 -6.66 5.34
N PRO A 71 -0.28 -6.81 4.09
CA PRO A 71 0.62 -6.96 2.95
C PRO A 71 1.62 -5.80 2.76
N PRO A 72 1.20 -4.52 2.73
CA PRO A 72 2.17 -3.43 2.58
C PRO A 72 3.11 -3.33 3.78
N LEU A 73 2.66 -3.63 5.01
CA LEU A 73 3.54 -3.60 6.18
C LEU A 73 4.57 -4.73 6.16
N ARG A 74 4.19 -5.94 5.71
CA ARG A 74 5.15 -7.03 5.48
C ARG A 74 6.23 -6.62 4.49
N TRP A 75 5.84 -5.92 3.40
CA TRP A 75 6.81 -5.40 2.45
C TRP A 75 7.74 -4.35 3.05
N LEU A 76 7.35 -3.65 4.11
CA LEU A 76 8.15 -2.61 4.76
C LEU A 76 9.31 -3.18 5.59
N ALA A 77 9.27 -4.47 5.95
CA ALA A 77 10.27 -5.09 6.81
C ALA A 77 11.70 -4.88 6.28
N PRO A 78 12.71 -4.64 7.15
CA PRO A 78 14.03 -4.19 6.74
C PRO A 78 14.74 -5.04 5.68
N ASP A 79 14.54 -6.35 5.75
CA ASP A 79 15.13 -7.40 4.92
C ASP A 79 14.23 -7.86 3.77
N HIS A 80 13.03 -7.29 3.61
CA HIS A 80 12.09 -7.74 2.60
C HIS A 80 12.46 -7.22 1.20
N GLU A 81 12.51 -8.12 0.20
CA GLU A 81 12.89 -7.77 -1.18
C GLU A 81 11.99 -6.70 -1.84
N ARG A 82 10.76 -6.55 -1.34
CA ARG A 82 9.78 -5.54 -1.81
C ARG A 82 9.86 -4.21 -1.08
N ARG A 83 10.76 -4.03 -0.10
CA ARG A 83 10.84 -2.80 0.71
C ARG A 83 10.98 -1.53 -0.13
N ILE A 84 11.90 -1.55 -1.10
CA ILE A 84 12.08 -0.43 -2.04
C ILE A 84 10.89 -0.29 -3.00
N SER A 85 10.29 -1.41 -3.41
CA SER A 85 9.09 -1.37 -4.28
C SER A 85 7.91 -0.70 -3.57
N LEU A 86 7.70 -0.96 -2.28
CA LEU A 86 6.68 -0.29 -1.49
C LEU A 86 6.92 1.22 -1.41
N GLN A 87 8.15 1.64 -1.13
CA GLN A 87 8.50 3.06 -1.07
C GLN A 87 8.31 3.74 -2.43
N PHE A 88 8.62 3.06 -3.53
CA PHE A 88 8.30 3.54 -4.87
C PHE A 88 6.79 3.73 -5.06
N LEU A 89 5.96 2.73 -4.69
CA LEU A 89 4.49 2.85 -4.79
C LEU A 89 3.91 3.98 -3.94
N ILE A 90 4.51 4.25 -2.77
CA ILE A 90 4.11 5.36 -1.91
C ILE A 90 4.45 6.70 -2.58
N ARG A 91 5.69 6.89 -3.03
CA ARG A 91 6.12 8.15 -3.69
C ARG A 91 5.39 8.40 -5.01
N ALA A 92 5.14 7.35 -5.79
CA ALA A 92 4.44 7.44 -7.08
C ALA A 92 3.03 8.04 -6.96
N ARG A 93 2.43 8.07 -5.77
CA ARG A 93 1.14 8.73 -5.54
C ARG A 93 1.20 10.25 -5.65
N SER A 94 2.32 10.86 -5.24
CA SER A 94 2.52 12.32 -5.29
C SER A 94 3.44 12.75 -6.43
N GLU A 95 4.41 11.90 -6.79
CA GLU A 95 5.51 12.21 -7.72
C GLU A 95 5.45 11.37 -9.02
N GLY A 96 4.42 10.54 -9.18
CA GLY A 96 4.26 9.69 -10.37
C GLY A 96 3.91 10.47 -11.63
N THR A 97 4.07 9.82 -12.78
CA THR A 97 3.66 10.34 -14.09
C THR A 97 2.15 10.55 -14.16
N ASP A 98 1.68 11.28 -15.18
CA ASP A 98 0.25 11.53 -15.40
C ASP A 98 -0.55 10.24 -15.52
N GLU A 99 0.02 9.22 -16.15
CA GLU A 99 -0.58 7.89 -16.29
C GLU A 99 -0.74 7.20 -14.94
N ILE A 100 0.28 7.25 -14.08
CA ILE A 100 0.21 6.70 -12.71
C ILE A 100 -0.89 7.42 -11.91
N ARG A 101 -0.89 8.76 -11.96
CA ARG A 101 -1.89 9.59 -11.24
C ARG A 101 -3.30 9.30 -11.73
N GLN A 102 -3.47 9.13 -13.04
CA GLN A 102 -4.77 8.79 -13.63
C GLN A 102 -5.25 7.41 -13.19
N VAL A 103 -4.38 6.39 -13.17
CA VAL A 103 -4.73 5.05 -12.66
C VAL A 103 -5.13 5.10 -11.18
N LEU A 104 -4.37 5.81 -10.34
CA LEU A 104 -4.70 5.97 -8.92
C LEU A 104 -6.04 6.67 -8.69
N LYS A 105 -6.42 7.59 -9.59
CA LYS A 105 -7.69 8.32 -9.52
C LYS A 105 -8.89 7.47 -9.96
N THR A 106 -8.73 6.62 -10.97
CA THR A 106 -9.86 5.94 -11.62
C THR A 106 -10.01 4.47 -11.23
N ASP A 107 -8.91 3.76 -10.94
CA ASP A 107 -8.96 2.35 -10.55
C ASP A 107 -9.16 2.19 -9.04
N VAL A 108 -10.43 2.20 -8.66
CA VAL A 108 -10.88 1.90 -7.28
C VAL A 108 -11.37 0.46 -7.12
N SER A 109 -11.18 -0.41 -8.12
CA SER A 109 -11.74 -1.77 -8.13
C SER A 109 -11.27 -2.61 -6.93
N HIS A 110 -10.00 -2.45 -6.56
CA HIS A 110 -9.40 -3.09 -5.39
C HIS A 110 -9.99 -2.55 -4.08
N LEU A 111 -10.31 -1.26 -3.99
CA LEU A 111 -10.92 -0.65 -2.81
C LEU A 111 -12.39 -1.04 -2.64
N ARG A 112 -13.13 -1.21 -3.74
CA ARG A 112 -14.55 -1.58 -3.71
C ARG A 112 -14.81 -2.84 -2.88
N ARG A 113 -13.96 -3.87 -3.04
CA ARG A 113 -14.07 -5.11 -2.26
C ARG A 113 -13.94 -4.89 -0.75
N PHE A 114 -13.05 -3.98 -0.35
CA PHE A 114 -12.87 -3.62 1.06
C PHE A 114 -14.01 -2.75 1.57
N SER A 115 -14.45 -1.74 0.81
CA SER A 115 -15.60 -0.93 1.21
C SER A 115 -16.87 -1.77 1.38
N ASP A 116 -17.13 -2.71 0.47
CA ASP A 116 -18.30 -3.60 0.56
C ASP A 116 -18.24 -4.48 1.82
N ALA A 117 -17.06 -5.01 2.17
CA ALA A 117 -16.87 -5.77 3.40
C ALA A 117 -17.04 -4.90 4.65
N LEU A 118 -16.51 -3.68 4.65
CA LEU A 118 -16.63 -2.72 5.75
C LEU A 118 -18.07 -2.26 5.97
N LEU A 119 -18.82 -1.99 4.90
CA LEU A 119 -20.25 -1.65 4.94
C LEU A 119 -21.08 -2.77 5.60
N ARG A 120 -20.79 -4.03 5.25
CA ARG A 120 -21.43 -5.19 5.89
C ARG A 120 -21.02 -5.37 7.35
N ALA A 121 -19.76 -5.15 7.66
CA ALA A 121 -19.24 -5.28 9.02
C ALA A 121 -19.72 -4.16 9.96
N ARG A 122 -20.08 -3.00 9.42
CA ARG A 122 -20.54 -1.81 10.17
C ARG A 122 -21.83 -1.21 9.59
N PRO A 123 -22.94 -1.95 9.68
CA PRO A 123 -24.24 -1.50 9.17
C PRO A 123 -24.82 -0.33 9.98
N ASP A 124 -24.26 -0.04 11.15
CA ASP A 124 -24.59 1.10 12.01
C ASP A 124 -24.02 2.43 11.48
N LEU A 125 -23.04 2.40 10.58
CA LEU A 125 -22.45 3.60 9.97
C LEU A 125 -23.12 3.91 8.63
N SER A 126 -23.21 5.20 8.29
CA SER A 126 -23.58 5.61 6.93
C SER A 126 -22.49 5.18 5.93
N PRO A 127 -22.83 4.98 4.64
CA PRO A 127 -21.82 4.66 3.65
C PRO A 127 -20.71 5.72 3.54
N GLU A 128 -21.07 6.99 3.67
CA GLU A 128 -20.13 8.11 3.67
C GLU A 128 -19.08 7.98 4.79
N GLU A 129 -19.51 7.68 6.01
CA GLU A 129 -18.61 7.45 7.15
C GLU A 129 -17.65 6.29 6.89
N VAL A 130 -18.14 5.18 6.30
CA VAL A 130 -17.28 4.05 5.94
C VAL A 130 -16.21 4.45 4.92
N TYR A 131 -16.56 5.26 3.91
CA TYR A 131 -15.60 5.72 2.92
C TYR A 131 -14.55 6.68 3.51
N TRP A 132 -14.94 7.60 4.39
CA TRP A 132 -13.99 8.49 5.08
C TRP A 132 -13.05 7.72 6.01
N ARG A 133 -13.59 6.80 6.82
CA ARG A 133 -12.76 5.98 7.73
C ARG A 133 -11.82 5.05 6.97
N LEU A 134 -12.24 4.52 5.81
CA LEU A 134 -11.37 3.81 4.88
C LEU A 134 -10.28 4.75 4.32
N HIS A 135 -10.63 5.96 3.90
CA HIS A 135 -9.67 6.95 3.41
C HIS A 135 -8.59 7.28 4.46
N PHE A 136 -8.97 7.51 5.71
CA PHE A 136 -8.01 7.76 6.80
C PHE A 136 -7.11 6.55 7.08
N THR A 137 -7.68 5.34 7.06
CA THR A 137 -6.92 4.09 7.20
C THR A 137 -5.86 3.95 6.09
N LEU A 138 -6.23 4.26 4.84
CA LEU A 138 -5.30 4.30 3.71
C LEU A 138 -4.26 5.42 3.86
N GLY A 139 -4.66 6.56 4.42
CA GLY A 139 -3.77 7.69 4.73
C GLY A 139 -2.61 7.28 5.64
N MET A 140 -2.86 6.44 6.66
CA MET A 140 -1.80 5.90 7.52
C MET A 140 -0.78 5.09 6.71
N LEU A 141 -1.24 4.23 5.80
CA LEU A 141 -0.36 3.43 4.94
C LEU A 141 0.44 4.29 3.96
N HIS A 142 -0.20 5.28 3.34
CA HIS A 142 0.43 6.10 2.32
C HIS A 142 1.46 7.08 2.91
N ASN A 143 1.40 7.36 4.21
CA ASN A 143 2.37 8.19 4.89
C ASN A 143 3.56 7.43 5.51
N ASN A 144 3.62 6.10 5.39
CA ASN A 144 4.71 5.25 5.87
C ASN A 144 6.00 5.39 5.01
N ARG A 145 6.47 6.62 4.80
CA ARG A 145 7.75 6.95 4.16
C ARG A 145 8.87 6.86 5.19
N PHE A 146 10.06 6.41 4.79
CA PHE A 146 11.22 6.33 5.70
C PHE A 146 11.50 7.64 6.41
N ALA A 147 11.48 8.77 5.69
CA ALA A 147 11.70 10.08 6.28
C ALA A 147 10.67 10.45 7.38
N GLU A 148 9.43 9.96 7.29
CA GLU A 148 8.43 10.21 8.34
C GLU A 148 8.67 9.32 9.57
N PHE A 149 9.16 8.08 9.38
CA PHE A 149 9.60 7.23 10.50
C PHE A 149 10.86 7.77 11.16
N ASP A 150 11.84 8.28 10.40
CA ASP A 150 13.03 8.93 10.94
C ASP A 150 12.63 10.14 11.80
N ARG A 151 11.71 10.98 11.32
CA ARG A 151 11.16 12.11 12.08
C ARG A 151 10.45 11.67 13.36
N LEU A 152 9.68 10.59 13.31
CA LEU A 152 9.01 10.04 14.48
C LEU A 152 10.01 9.45 15.50
N ASN A 153 11.06 8.78 15.02
CA ASN A 153 12.15 8.27 15.86
C ASN A 153 12.88 9.42 16.57
N VAL A 154 13.17 10.52 15.87
CA VAL A 154 13.73 11.74 16.46
C VAL A 154 12.78 12.35 17.49
N LEU A 155 11.50 12.51 17.15
CA LEU A 155 10.48 13.07 18.05
C LEU A 155 10.31 12.24 19.33
N SER A 156 10.44 10.93 19.21
CA SER A 156 10.26 9.98 20.32
C SER A 156 11.57 9.62 21.04
N GLU A 157 12.67 10.31 20.75
CA GLU A 157 13.99 10.03 21.34
C GLU A 157 14.41 8.56 21.21
N GLY A 158 14.13 7.96 20.05
CA GLY A 158 14.48 6.57 19.75
C GLY A 158 13.45 5.52 20.19
N GLN A 159 12.34 5.91 20.83
CA GLN A 159 11.35 4.94 21.34
C GLN A 159 10.50 4.28 20.25
N THR A 160 10.37 4.90 19.07
CA THR A 160 9.61 4.32 17.94
C THR A 160 10.53 3.77 16.87
N SER A 161 10.23 2.59 16.35
CA SER A 161 10.91 2.02 15.18
C SER A 161 9.90 1.32 14.28
N GLU A 162 10.06 1.50 12.97
CA GLU A 162 9.33 0.79 11.92
C GLU A 162 9.91 -0.60 11.60
N ALA A 163 11.07 -0.94 12.18
CA ALA A 163 11.70 -2.25 12.01
C ALA A 163 10.86 -3.37 12.64
N ASP A 164 10.13 -3.09 13.72
CA ASP A 164 9.15 -4.01 14.30
C ASP A 164 7.80 -3.88 13.58
N VAL A 165 7.72 -4.54 12.44
CA VAL A 165 6.53 -4.54 11.57
C VAL A 165 5.30 -5.12 12.28
N VAL A 166 5.48 -6.09 13.17
CA VAL A 166 4.35 -6.70 13.90
C VAL A 166 3.77 -5.69 14.88
N ALA A 167 4.62 -5.01 15.65
CA ALA A 167 4.16 -4.00 16.58
C ALA A 167 3.62 -2.76 15.86
N LEU A 168 4.15 -2.40 14.69
CA LEU A 168 3.58 -1.34 13.83
C LEU A 168 2.19 -1.73 13.31
N LEU A 169 2.02 -2.95 12.78
CA LEU A 169 0.74 -3.48 12.32
C LEU A 169 -0.31 -3.46 13.44
N ASN A 170 0.05 -3.91 14.64
CA ASN A 170 -0.88 -3.91 15.77
C ASN A 170 -1.33 -2.51 16.18
N ARG A 171 -0.42 -1.52 16.17
CA ARG A 171 -0.76 -0.10 16.41
C ARG A 171 -1.70 0.44 15.33
N MET A 172 -1.40 0.17 14.07
CA MET A 172 -2.23 0.62 12.94
C MET A 172 -3.62 -0.02 12.97
N LEU A 173 -3.71 -1.31 13.28
CA LEU A 173 -4.99 -2.00 13.46
C LEU A 173 -5.79 -1.42 14.61
N GLY A 174 -5.17 -1.18 15.77
CA GLY A 174 -5.84 -0.59 16.92
C GLY A 174 -6.40 0.80 16.62
N PHE A 175 -5.60 1.66 15.97
CA PHE A 175 -6.04 3.01 15.58
C PHE A 175 -7.18 2.98 14.56
N ALA A 176 -7.05 2.18 13.50
CA ALA A 176 -8.10 2.06 12.48
C ALA A 176 -9.39 1.46 13.07
N GLU A 177 -9.28 0.39 13.87
CA GLU A 177 -10.44 -0.25 14.49
C GLU A 177 -11.18 0.70 15.44
N ALA A 178 -10.45 1.47 16.25
CA ALA A 178 -11.04 2.51 17.10
C ALA A 178 -11.73 3.60 16.27
N GLY A 179 -11.10 4.07 15.18
CA GLY A 179 -11.70 5.04 14.26
C GLY A 179 -12.97 4.52 13.59
N PHE A 180 -13.08 3.21 13.34
CA PHE A 180 -14.33 2.61 12.92
C PHE A 180 -15.35 2.51 14.06
N ARG A 181 -14.97 2.27 15.31
CA ARG A 181 -15.90 2.12 16.45
C ARG A 181 -16.40 3.43 17.05
N ALA A 182 -15.75 4.55 16.76
CA ALA A 182 -16.13 5.88 17.23
C ALA A 182 -17.49 6.35 16.70
#